data_AF-M9WIW9-F1
#
_entry.id   AF-M9WIW9-F1
#
_cell.length_a   1.000
_cell.length_b   1.000
_cell.length_c   1.000
_cell.angle_alpha   90.00
_cell.angle_beta   90.00
_cell.angle_gamma   90.00
#
_symmetry.space_group_name_H-M   'P 1'
#
loop_
_entity.id
_entity.type
_entity.pdbx_description
1 polymer ?
#
loop_
_entity_poly.entity_id
_entity_poly.type
_entity_poly.pdbx_seq_one_letter_code
_entity_poly.pdbx_strand_id
1 'polypeptide(L)'
;CLTDFVVMVDKLATMFVTGPDVVKTVLGEEVSFDELGGAMTHGTKSGVAHFVAQNEYECMDYIKTLLSYIPQNNTEEPSIVSNDDDPNRLDHNLISMIPEDSLKPYDMKEIIHSIVDNHNFFEVHELFAQNIIVGFARMNGKTIGIIANQP
;
A
#
# COMPACT_ATOMS: atom_id res chain seq x y z
N CYS A 1 16.88 1.10 -7.40
CA CYS A 1 15.55 1.01 -8.04
C CYS A 1 15.15 2.42 -8.47
N LEU A 2 14.61 2.61 -9.67
CA LEU A 2 14.30 3.94 -10.23
C LEU A 2 12.84 4.10 -10.66
N THR A 3 12.02 3.06 -10.51
CA THR A 3 10.59 3.07 -10.83
C THR A 3 9.77 3.60 -9.65
N ASP A 4 8.57 4.08 -9.91
CA ASP A 4 7.69 4.67 -8.89
C ASP A 4 7.17 3.64 -7.88
N PHE A 5 6.85 2.42 -8.34
CA PHE A 5 6.34 1.34 -7.51
C PHE A 5 7.13 0.05 -7.71
N VAL A 6 7.17 -0.77 -6.67
CA VAL A 6 7.79 -2.09 -6.65
C VAL A 6 6.82 -3.07 -6.02
N VAL A 7 6.41 -4.08 -6.78
CA VAL A 7 5.58 -5.20 -6.29
C VAL A 7 6.48 -6.44 -6.24
N MET A 8 6.54 -7.10 -5.09
CA MET A 8 7.33 -8.32 -4.91
C MET A 8 6.41 -9.50 -4.56
N VAL A 9 6.75 -10.70 -5.06
CA VAL A 9 6.03 -11.93 -4.71
C VAL A 9 6.74 -12.62 -3.55
N ASP A 10 5.99 -12.91 -2.48
CA ASP A 10 6.50 -13.56 -1.28
C ASP A 10 7.12 -14.92 -1.61
N LYS A 11 8.25 -15.21 -0.97
CA LYS A 11 9.06 -16.45 -1.13
C LYS A 11 9.58 -16.75 -2.54
N LEU A 12 9.33 -15.89 -3.52
CA LEU A 12 9.82 -16.04 -4.90
C LEU A 12 10.75 -14.90 -5.30
N ALA A 13 10.45 -13.66 -4.87
CA ALA A 13 11.23 -12.49 -5.23
C ALA A 13 12.27 -12.15 -4.16
N THR A 14 13.49 -11.85 -4.59
CA THR A 14 14.59 -11.40 -3.72
C THR A 14 15.38 -10.28 -4.40
N MET A 15 15.79 -9.25 -3.66
CA MET A 15 16.60 -8.14 -4.15
C MET A 15 17.69 -7.75 -3.15
N PHE A 16 18.92 -7.52 -3.62
CA PHE A 16 20.01 -6.95 -2.81
C PHE A 16 21.12 -6.46 -3.74
N VAL A 17 21.94 -5.52 -3.26
CA VAL A 17 23.11 -5.02 -4.01
C VAL A 17 24.28 -6.01 -3.92
N THR A 18 24.40 -6.69 -2.79
CA THR A 18 25.49 -7.62 -2.49
C THR A 18 24.91 -8.86 -1.85
N GLY A 19 25.27 -10.05 -2.37
CA GLY A 19 24.65 -11.31 -1.95
C GLY A 19 25.16 -11.84 -0.61
N PRO A 20 24.44 -12.82 -0.02
CA PRO A 20 24.75 -13.36 1.31
C PRO A 20 26.19 -13.89 1.45
N ASP A 21 26.73 -14.53 0.42
CA ASP A 21 28.10 -15.09 0.47
C ASP A 21 29.17 -14.02 0.66
N VAL A 22 28.97 -12.84 0.05
CA VAL A 22 29.87 -11.70 0.19
C VAL A 22 29.71 -11.06 1.56
N VAL A 23 28.48 -10.95 2.07
CA VAL A 23 28.20 -10.49 3.44
C VAL A 23 28.92 -11.38 4.46
N LYS A 24 28.81 -12.70 4.32
CA LYS A 24 29.51 -13.66 5.18
C LYS A 24 31.03 -13.53 5.10
N THR A 25 31.57 -13.37 3.90
CA THR A 25 33.03 -13.30 3.70
C THR A 25 33.64 -11.98 4.21
N VAL A 26 32.91 -10.87 4.08
CA VAL A 26 33.43 -9.52 4.41
C VAL A 26 33.08 -9.11 5.84
N LEU A 27 31.86 -9.39 6.29
CA LEU A 27 31.34 -8.96 7.60
C LEU A 27 31.30 -10.10 8.62
N GLY A 28 31.42 -11.36 8.18
CA GLY A 28 31.32 -12.53 9.07
C GLY A 28 29.88 -12.88 9.48
N GLU A 29 28.88 -12.20 8.91
CA GLU A 29 27.47 -12.41 9.24
C GLU A 29 26.85 -13.49 8.33
N GLU A 30 26.23 -14.49 8.93
CA GLU A 30 25.41 -15.47 8.21
C GLU A 30 23.97 -14.99 8.14
N VAL A 31 23.49 -14.76 6.92
CA VAL A 31 22.12 -14.31 6.65
C VAL A 31 21.58 -15.09 5.46
N SER A 32 20.31 -15.50 5.52
CA SER A 32 19.66 -16.16 4.38
C SER A 32 19.28 -15.17 3.27
N PHE A 33 18.95 -15.67 2.08
CA PHE A 33 18.44 -14.83 0.98
C PHE A 33 17.16 -14.07 1.36
N ASP A 34 16.24 -14.74 2.05
CA ASP A 34 14.97 -14.13 2.48
C ASP A 34 15.18 -13.07 3.56
N GLU A 35 16.06 -13.32 4.52
CA GLU A 35 16.39 -12.34 5.56
C GLU A 35 17.14 -11.14 5.01
N LEU A 36 18.00 -11.34 4.01
CA LEU A 36 18.79 -10.26 3.42
C LEU A 36 17.97 -9.38 2.48
N GLY A 37 17.09 -9.98 1.67
CA GLY A 37 16.45 -9.27 0.56
C GLY A 37 15.11 -9.85 0.10
N GLY A 38 14.47 -10.70 0.91
CA GLY A 38 13.16 -11.25 0.59
C GLY A 38 12.07 -10.17 0.52
N ALA A 39 10.96 -10.49 -0.15
CA ALA A 39 9.82 -9.58 -0.30
C ALA A 39 9.33 -8.99 1.03
N MET A 40 9.21 -9.82 2.08
CA MET A 40 8.75 -9.37 3.39
C MET A 40 9.75 -8.41 4.06
N THR A 41 11.05 -8.67 3.95
CA THR A 41 12.10 -7.77 4.44
C THR A 41 11.98 -6.39 3.78
N HIS A 42 11.75 -6.36 2.48
CA HIS A 42 11.56 -5.12 1.74
C HIS A 42 10.22 -4.44 1.99
N GLY A 43 9.16 -5.20 2.26
CA GLY A 43 7.81 -4.68 2.53
C GLY A 43 7.60 -4.20 3.96
N THR A 44 8.42 -4.63 4.94
CA THR A 44 8.24 -4.26 6.36
C THR A 44 9.39 -3.46 6.95
N LYS A 45 10.63 -3.66 6.49
CA LYS A 45 11.82 -3.06 7.13
C LYS A 45 12.49 -2.00 6.28
N SER A 46 12.77 -2.29 5.00
CA SER A 46 13.51 -1.33 4.16
C SER A 46 12.60 -0.37 3.39
N GLY A 47 11.30 -0.70 3.25
CA GLY A 47 10.34 0.07 2.45
C GLY A 47 10.66 0.11 0.95
N VAL A 48 11.38 -0.89 0.42
CA VAL A 48 11.72 -0.97 -1.01
C VAL A 48 10.55 -1.56 -1.80
N ALA A 49 9.84 -2.54 -1.21
CA ALA A 49 8.66 -3.14 -1.81
C ALA A 49 7.43 -2.38 -1.32
N HIS A 50 6.63 -1.93 -2.27
CA HIS A 50 5.41 -1.18 -1.97
C HIS A 50 4.22 -2.09 -1.69
N PHE A 51 4.25 -3.27 -2.30
CA PHE A 51 3.26 -4.32 -2.18
C PHE A 51 3.98 -5.67 -2.10
N VAL A 52 3.46 -6.57 -1.27
CA VAL A 52 3.92 -7.95 -1.16
C VAL A 52 2.77 -8.86 -1.53
N ALA A 53 2.84 -9.46 -2.71
CA ALA A 53 1.84 -10.41 -3.21
C ALA A 53 2.16 -11.84 -2.74
N GLN A 54 1.15 -12.65 -2.46
CA GLN A 54 1.33 -14.05 -2.06
C GLN A 54 1.74 -14.95 -3.22
N ASN A 55 1.39 -14.57 -4.45
CA ASN A 55 1.70 -15.30 -5.67
C ASN A 55 1.68 -14.36 -6.90
N GLU A 56 2.06 -14.89 -8.06
CA GLU A 56 2.17 -14.12 -9.31
C GLU A 56 0.81 -13.62 -9.83
N TYR A 57 -0.29 -14.34 -9.56
CA TYR A 57 -1.63 -13.91 -9.98
C TYR A 57 -2.07 -12.67 -9.21
N GLU A 58 -1.92 -12.69 -7.89
CA GLU A 58 -2.19 -11.53 -7.04
C GLU A 58 -1.28 -10.35 -7.38
N CYS A 59 0.00 -10.61 -7.68
CA CYS A 59 0.92 -9.57 -8.18
C CYS A 59 0.39 -8.89 -9.44
N MET A 60 -0.11 -9.67 -10.40
CA MET A 60 -0.70 -9.12 -11.62
C MET A 60 -1.98 -8.32 -11.32
N ASP A 61 -2.76 -8.73 -10.34
CA ASP A 61 -3.97 -7.99 -9.93
C ASP A 61 -3.64 -6.69 -9.19
N TYR A 62 -2.58 -6.64 -8.37
CA TYR A 62 -2.03 -5.39 -7.84
C TYR A 62 -1.63 -4.44 -8.97
N ILE A 63 -0.92 -4.92 -9.99
CA ILE A 63 -0.47 -4.11 -11.12
C ILE A 63 -1.66 -3.55 -11.90
N LYS A 64 -2.64 -4.38 -12.25
CA LYS A 64 -3.86 -3.92 -12.95
C LYS A 64 -4.62 -2.87 -12.13
N THR A 65 -4.75 -3.11 -10.82
CA THR A 65 -5.45 -2.22 -9.90
C THR A 65 -4.73 -0.87 -9.81
N LEU A 66 -3.41 -0.88 -9.61
CA LEU A 66 -2.56 0.32 -9.58
C LEU A 66 -2.70 1.13 -10.88
N LEU A 67 -2.59 0.48 -12.04
CA LEU A 67 -2.75 1.13 -13.34
C LEU A 67 -4.16 1.71 -13.56
N SER A 68 -5.18 1.18 -12.90
CA SER A 68 -6.53 1.73 -12.97
C SER A 68 -6.66 3.09 -12.24
N TYR A 69 -5.75 3.42 -11.33
CA TYR A 69 -5.73 4.69 -10.60
C TYR A 69 -4.87 5.75 -11.29
N ILE A 70 -3.86 5.35 -12.05
CA ILE A 70 -2.82 6.25 -12.59
C ILE A 70 -3.13 6.61 -14.06
N PRO A 71 -2.96 7.89 -14.47
CA PRO A 71 -3.09 8.28 -15.88
C PRO A 71 -1.97 7.67 -16.73
N GLN A 72 -2.18 7.59 -18.04
CA GLN A 72 -1.16 7.01 -18.94
C GLN A 72 0.12 7.84 -19.00
N ASN A 73 0.04 9.14 -18.71
CA ASN A 73 1.16 10.07 -18.69
C ASN A 73 0.81 11.31 -17.84
N ASN A 74 1.78 12.20 -17.65
CA ASN A 74 1.65 13.40 -16.82
C ASN A 74 0.86 14.57 -17.44
N THR A 75 0.39 14.44 -18.68
CA THR A 75 -0.44 15.44 -19.36
C THR A 75 -1.93 15.07 -19.39
N GLU A 76 -2.27 13.88 -18.90
CA GLU A 76 -3.64 13.37 -18.84
C GLU A 76 -4.13 13.30 -17.39
N GLU A 77 -5.43 13.47 -17.23
CA GLU A 77 -6.13 13.22 -15.96
C GLU A 77 -6.37 11.71 -15.78
N PRO A 78 -6.44 11.20 -14.54
CA PRO A 78 -6.87 9.83 -14.28
C PRO A 78 -8.24 9.52 -14.90
N SER A 79 -8.42 8.28 -15.38
CA SER A 79 -9.69 7.86 -15.96
C SER A 79 -10.82 7.88 -14.92
N ILE A 80 -11.97 8.44 -15.29
CA ILE A 80 -13.18 8.41 -14.46
C ILE A 80 -13.82 7.04 -14.64
N VAL A 81 -14.05 6.34 -13.52
CA VAL A 81 -14.69 5.02 -13.50
C VAL A 81 -16.12 5.18 -13.03
N SER A 82 -17.08 4.61 -13.76
CA SER A 82 -18.47 4.57 -13.30
C SER A 82 -18.57 3.70 -12.05
N ASN A 83 -19.21 4.23 -11.01
CA ASN A 83 -19.58 3.48 -9.82
C ASN A 83 -21.07 3.67 -9.54
N ASP A 84 -21.57 2.87 -8.61
CA ASP A 84 -22.94 2.84 -8.10
C ASP A 84 -23.05 3.44 -6.69
N ASP A 85 -21.99 4.07 -6.18
CA ASP A 85 -22.02 4.75 -4.87
C ASP A 85 -22.69 6.12 -5.00
N ASP A 86 -23.54 6.47 -4.03
CA ASP A 86 -24.20 7.77 -4.01
C ASP A 86 -23.20 8.83 -3.53
N PRO A 87 -22.88 9.86 -4.33
CA PRO A 87 -21.98 10.92 -3.89
C PRO A 87 -22.52 11.72 -2.68
N ASN A 88 -23.79 11.55 -2.32
CA ASN A 88 -24.43 12.14 -1.14
C ASN A 88 -24.63 11.15 0.01
N ARG A 89 -24.01 9.96 -0.04
CA ARG A 89 -24.09 8.97 1.03
C ARG A 89 -23.66 9.58 2.36
N LEU A 90 -24.50 9.38 3.37
CA LEU A 90 -24.23 9.79 4.75
C LEU A 90 -23.96 8.54 5.58
N ASP A 91 -22.80 8.49 6.23
CA ASP A 91 -22.52 7.48 7.25
C ASP A 91 -22.56 8.13 8.65
N HIS A 92 -23.65 7.89 9.37
CA HIS A 92 -23.83 8.41 10.72
C HIS A 92 -22.87 7.75 11.74
N ASN A 93 -22.25 6.61 11.40
CA ASN A 93 -21.33 5.92 12.30
C ASN A 93 -19.95 6.59 12.36
N LEU A 94 -19.59 7.46 11.40
CA LEU A 94 -18.33 8.20 11.38
C LEU A 94 -18.05 8.92 12.71
N ILE A 95 -19.10 9.53 13.29
CA ILE A 95 -18.98 10.27 14.56
C ILE A 95 -18.66 9.31 15.71
N SER A 96 -19.23 8.10 15.68
CA SER A 96 -19.03 7.09 16.72
C SER A 96 -17.69 6.36 16.63
N MET A 97 -16.99 6.43 15.49
CA MET A 97 -15.67 5.83 15.31
C MET A 97 -14.58 6.56 16.09
N ILE A 98 -14.77 7.87 16.35
CA ILE A 98 -13.81 8.67 17.11
C ILE A 98 -14.12 8.56 18.61
N PRO A 99 -13.22 8.03 19.44
CA PRO A 99 -13.41 7.96 20.88
C PRO A 99 -13.54 9.34 21.51
N GLU A 100 -14.36 9.46 22.56
CA GLU A 100 -14.43 10.70 23.36
C GLU A 100 -13.11 10.98 24.11
N ASP A 101 -12.39 9.92 24.49
CA ASP A 101 -11.06 10.02 25.11
C ASP A 101 -9.97 10.19 24.04
N SER A 102 -9.32 11.35 24.05
CA SER A 102 -8.22 11.69 23.12
C SER A 102 -6.98 10.78 23.21
N LEU A 103 -6.83 10.02 24.30
CA LEU A 103 -5.71 9.07 24.46
C LEU A 103 -6.03 7.68 23.92
N LYS A 104 -7.30 7.41 23.57
CA LYS A 104 -7.71 6.11 23.06
C LYS A 104 -7.49 6.07 21.53
N PRO A 105 -6.76 5.08 21.01
CA PRO A 105 -6.56 4.94 19.58
C PRO A 105 -7.86 4.51 18.89
N TYR A 106 -7.91 4.72 17.58
CA TYR A 106 -8.95 4.26 16.68
C TYR A 106 -8.33 3.91 15.34
N ASP A 107 -9.04 3.12 14.54
CA ASP A 107 -8.54 2.73 13.23
C ASP A 107 -8.95 3.77 12.16
N MET A 108 -7.98 4.54 11.67
CA MET A 108 -8.22 5.52 10.61
C MET A 108 -8.67 4.85 9.31
N LYS A 109 -8.32 3.57 9.09
CA LYS A 109 -8.79 2.84 7.91
C LYS A 109 -10.31 2.71 7.88
N GLU A 110 -10.99 2.58 9.03
CA GLU A 110 -12.45 2.55 9.09
C GLU A 110 -13.07 3.84 8.54
N ILE A 111 -12.48 4.98 8.90
CA ILE A 111 -12.90 6.30 8.40
C ILE A 111 -12.66 6.41 6.89
N ILE A 112 -11.46 6.00 6.43
CA ILE A 112 -11.12 5.99 5.00
C ILE A 112 -12.12 5.14 4.22
N HIS A 113 -12.36 3.90 4.64
CA HIS A 113 -13.33 3.01 4.00
C HIS A 113 -14.74 3.61 4.02
N SER A 114 -15.15 4.28 5.10
CA SER A 114 -16.46 4.92 5.16
C SER A 114 -16.63 6.03 4.10
N ILE A 115 -15.60 6.82 3.79
CA ILE A 115 -15.75 8.01 2.92
C ILE A 115 -15.49 7.77 1.42
N VAL A 116 -14.77 6.72 1.06
CA VAL A 116 -14.40 6.45 -0.35
C VAL A 116 -15.46 5.65 -1.09
N ASP A 117 -15.49 5.78 -2.41
CA ASP A 117 -16.43 5.06 -3.28
C ASP A 117 -16.35 3.55 -3.06
N ASN A 118 -17.50 2.91 -2.87
CA ASN A 118 -17.65 1.47 -2.69
C ASN A 118 -16.80 0.90 -1.55
N HIS A 119 -16.41 1.75 -0.60
CA HIS A 119 -15.50 1.41 0.50
C HIS A 119 -14.14 0.85 0.03
N ASN A 120 -13.73 1.13 -1.20
CA ASN A 120 -12.51 0.58 -1.79
C ASN A 120 -11.31 1.51 -1.61
N PHE A 121 -10.35 1.06 -0.80
CA PHE A 121 -9.07 1.73 -0.59
C PHE A 121 -7.93 0.81 -1.02
N PHE A 122 -7.04 1.34 -1.85
CA PHE A 122 -5.87 0.64 -2.36
C PHE A 122 -4.62 1.19 -1.66
N GLU A 123 -4.26 0.56 -0.55
CA GLU A 123 -3.20 1.01 0.34
C GLU A 123 -1.81 0.70 -0.21
N VAL A 124 -0.94 1.69 -0.20
CA VAL A 124 0.47 1.59 -0.58
C VAL A 124 1.29 1.49 0.69
N HIS A 125 2.32 0.62 0.73
CA HIS A 125 3.18 0.46 1.91
C HIS A 125 2.42 -0.02 3.17
N GLU A 126 1.34 -0.79 3.02
CA GLU A 126 0.53 -1.26 4.17
C GLU A 126 1.36 -1.92 5.30
N LEU A 127 2.47 -2.56 4.95
CA LEU A 127 3.32 -3.27 5.91
C LEU A 127 4.49 -2.42 6.46
N PHE A 128 4.73 -1.22 5.92
CA PHE A 128 5.88 -0.36 6.22
C PHE A 128 5.45 0.99 6.82
N ALA A 129 6.05 1.39 7.94
CA ALA A 129 5.76 2.66 8.62
C ALA A 129 4.25 2.87 8.92
N GLN A 130 3.62 1.85 9.52
CA GLN A 130 2.17 1.74 9.77
C GLN A 130 1.54 2.83 10.66
N ASN A 131 2.35 3.78 11.16
CA ASN A 131 1.86 4.98 11.86
C ASN A 131 1.33 6.05 10.89
N ILE A 132 1.50 5.86 9.58
CA ILE A 132 0.89 6.68 8.52
C ILE A 132 0.33 5.78 7.43
N ILE A 133 -0.84 6.14 6.91
CA ILE A 133 -1.55 5.44 5.85
C ILE A 133 -1.45 6.29 4.58
N VAL A 134 -1.05 5.65 3.48
CA VAL A 134 -1.04 6.26 2.16
C VAL A 134 -1.65 5.31 1.14
N GLY A 135 -2.35 5.84 0.14
CA GLY A 135 -2.94 4.98 -0.89
C GLY A 135 -3.84 5.72 -1.86
N PHE A 136 -4.44 4.95 -2.75
CA PHE A 136 -5.38 5.44 -3.75
C PHE A 136 -6.81 5.03 -3.41
N ALA A 137 -7.76 5.89 -3.76
CA ALA A 137 -9.18 5.57 -3.72
C ALA A 137 -9.90 6.29 -4.86
N ARG A 138 -11.24 6.18 -4.90
CA ARG A 138 -12.06 7.01 -5.78
C ARG A 138 -13.11 7.79 -4.98
N MET A 139 -13.44 8.97 -5.47
CA MET A 139 -14.62 9.74 -5.04
C MET A 139 -15.39 10.21 -6.27
N ASN A 140 -16.67 9.83 -6.35
CA ASN A 140 -17.51 10.05 -7.53
C ASN A 140 -16.81 9.61 -8.84
N GLY A 141 -16.14 8.45 -8.79
CA GLY A 141 -15.48 7.82 -9.91
C GLY A 141 -14.09 8.35 -10.25
N LYS A 142 -13.65 9.44 -9.61
CA LYS A 142 -12.34 10.06 -9.84
C LYS A 142 -11.29 9.54 -8.87
N THR A 143 -10.08 9.23 -9.36
CA THR A 143 -8.97 8.85 -8.48
C THR A 143 -8.62 9.98 -7.52
N ILE A 144 -8.42 9.63 -6.25
CA ILE A 144 -7.83 10.48 -5.23
C ILE A 144 -6.66 9.75 -4.56
N GLY A 145 -5.70 10.53 -4.04
CA GLY A 145 -4.67 10.05 -3.13
C GLY A 145 -5.03 10.42 -1.70
N ILE A 146 -4.84 9.50 -0.76
CA ILE A 146 -5.12 9.71 0.66
C ILE A 146 -3.82 9.62 1.44
N ILE A 147 -3.65 10.53 2.39
CA ILE A 147 -2.56 10.53 3.38
C ILE A 147 -3.21 10.79 4.73
N ALA A 148 -3.08 9.86 5.68
CA ALA A 148 -3.69 9.96 6.99
C ALA A 148 -2.79 9.39 8.09
N ASN A 149 -2.81 9.98 9.28
CA ASN A 149 -2.13 9.39 10.44
C ASN A 149 -2.91 8.17 10.95
N GLN A 150 -2.22 7.18 11.51
CA GLN A 150 -2.82 6.06 12.23
C GLN A 150 -2.54 6.23 13.74
N PRO A 151 -3.50 6.76 14.54
CA PRO A 151 -3.31 7.05 15.96
C PRO A 151 -3.26 5.83 16.89
#